data_AF-A0A372IKL4-F1
#
_entry.id   AF-A0A372IKL4-F1
#
_cell.length_a   1.000
_cell.length_b   1.000
_cell.length_c   1.000
_cell.angle_alpha   90.00
_cell.angle_beta   90.00
_cell.angle_gamma   90.00
#
_symmetry.space_group_name_H-M   'P 1'
#
loop_
_entity.id
_entity.type
_entity.pdbx_description
1 polymer ?
#
loop_
_entity_poly.entity_id
_entity_poly.type
_entity_poly.pdbx_seq_one_letter_code
_entity_poly.pdbx_strand_id
1 'polypeptide(L)'
;MHRFLLWAPKAKTVEVKVEGAKHALAPLPGGWWEASVNDAGPGSDYAYFLDEEDLALPDPRSPWQPYGVHGASRIPDHAAFRWTDDGWQAPALQDAVFYELHIGTFTPEGTFDAARERLGYLKELGVTHVELMPVASFPGKHGWGYDGVDLFAPHEPYGGPEALKRLVDACHAQGLAVVLDVVYNHLGPSGNYLGKFGPYFTSAHHTPWGDAVNLEDRGSHEVRRFFCDNARMWLGEYHFDGLRLDAVHAYLDRSAIRFMEQIASEAHALEAETGRHGLMIAESDLNDPRIVTPREENGYGMDAQWSDDFHHALVTVLTGDRSGYYADFGSMADLAKSLKEVFVYDGRFSPYRDRMHGRAVPGLPGWRFLGYAQNHDQVGNRAKGERLIHLTSAGRAKIAAALVLASPFVPMLFQGEEWGASSPFQYFTDHEDRELGRLVSEGRKKEFAAFGWSPEEIPDPQDEATFERSKLQWAERERPPHAELLQWHRDLIAFRRSMPELRNGNLSEVQVRFDEEAKWLVLQHGRVHVAFTLNPAGSEIAVPQHAHLALQSDAAVTLDQGRLRLPQDSVAIAVERA
;
A
#
# COMPACT_ATOMS: atom_id res chain seq x y z
N MET A 1 38.11 -1.99 5.49
CA MET A 1 37.76 -2.15 6.92
C MET A 1 36.28 -1.87 7.07
N HIS A 2 35.52 -2.89 7.45
CA HIS A 2 34.09 -2.79 7.73
C HIS A 2 33.84 -3.09 9.21
N ARG A 3 32.89 -2.38 9.83
CA ARG A 3 32.48 -2.57 11.23
C ARG A 3 31.18 -3.36 11.25
N PHE A 4 31.22 -4.56 11.81
CA PHE A 4 30.06 -5.40 12.06
C PHE A 4 29.48 -5.09 13.43
N LEU A 5 28.15 -4.96 13.51
CA LEU A 5 27.40 -4.74 14.73
C LEU A 5 26.24 -5.72 14.79
N LEU A 6 26.06 -6.36 15.95
CA LEU A 6 24.96 -7.30 16.16
C LEU A 6 24.35 -7.10 17.54
N TRP A 7 23.02 -6.99 17.61
CA TRP A 7 22.30 -7.06 18.86
C TRP A 7 21.91 -8.50 19.15
N ALA A 8 22.57 -9.11 20.13
CA ALA A 8 22.33 -10.48 20.55
C ALA A 8 22.44 -10.57 22.08
N PRO A 9 21.45 -10.02 22.82
CA PRO A 9 21.59 -9.77 24.26
C PRO A 9 21.65 -11.05 25.13
N LYS A 10 21.29 -12.20 24.56
CA LYS A 10 21.31 -13.50 25.26
C LYS A 10 22.51 -14.38 24.87
N ALA A 11 23.25 -14.01 23.82
CA ALA A 11 24.41 -14.76 23.38
C ALA A 11 25.55 -14.64 24.41
N LYS A 12 26.38 -15.67 24.48
CA LYS A 12 27.61 -15.75 25.27
C LYS A 12 28.85 -15.57 24.41
N THR A 13 28.80 -16.04 23.17
CA THR A 13 29.83 -15.81 22.15
C THR A 13 29.17 -15.44 20.82
N VAL A 14 29.82 -14.54 20.08
CA VAL A 14 29.38 -14.10 18.76
C VAL A 14 30.59 -14.05 17.84
N GLU A 15 30.47 -14.66 16.66
CA GLU A 15 31.47 -14.59 15.60
C GLU A 15 30.81 -14.12 14.29
N VAL A 16 31.56 -13.41 13.47
CA VAL A 16 31.20 -13.15 12.06
C VAL A 16 32.17 -13.90 11.17
N LYS A 17 31.65 -14.64 10.19
CA LYS A 17 32.46 -15.24 9.14
C LYS A 17 32.42 -14.37 7.92
N VAL A 18 33.58 -13.91 7.44
CA VAL A 18 33.73 -13.08 6.23
C VAL A 18 34.82 -13.71 5.37
N GLU A 19 34.58 -13.88 4.07
CA GLU A 19 35.57 -14.45 3.12
C GLU A 19 36.23 -15.77 3.61
N GLY A 20 35.44 -16.62 4.29
CA GLY A 20 35.91 -17.91 4.80
C GLY A 20 36.58 -17.90 6.18
N ALA A 21 36.89 -16.74 6.76
CA ALA A 21 37.51 -16.60 8.08
C ALA A 21 36.49 -16.17 9.14
N LYS A 22 36.55 -16.78 10.34
CA LYS A 22 35.75 -16.37 11.50
C LYS A 22 36.49 -15.33 12.34
N HIS A 23 35.76 -14.31 12.78
CA HIS A 23 36.24 -13.24 13.64
C HIS A 23 35.32 -13.11 14.85
N ALA A 24 35.87 -13.20 16.06
CA ALA A 24 35.09 -13.01 17.29
C ALA A 24 34.67 -11.53 17.44
N LEU A 25 33.43 -11.30 17.82
CA LEU A 25 32.92 -9.98 18.19
C LEU A 25 33.15 -9.72 19.68
N ALA A 26 33.55 -8.51 20.02
CA ALA A 26 33.66 -8.04 21.40
C ALA A 26 32.28 -7.59 21.91
N PRO A 27 31.90 -7.91 23.16
CA PRO A 27 30.65 -7.44 23.74
C PRO A 27 30.67 -5.93 24.03
N LEU A 28 29.54 -5.29 23.83
CA LEU A 28 29.25 -3.89 24.11
C LEU A 28 28.08 -3.76 25.11
N PRO A 29 27.90 -2.59 25.76
CA PRO A 29 26.74 -2.34 26.60
C PRO A 29 25.40 -2.58 25.87
N GLY A 30 24.36 -2.97 26.62
CA GLY A 30 23.01 -3.16 26.05
C GLY A 30 22.80 -4.48 25.29
N GLY A 31 23.77 -5.40 25.30
CA GLY A 31 23.68 -6.68 24.59
C GLY A 31 24.10 -6.61 23.12
N TRP A 32 24.79 -5.53 22.75
CA TRP A 32 25.42 -5.35 21.45
C TRP A 32 26.77 -6.04 21.38
N TRP A 33 27.22 -6.34 20.17
CA TRP A 33 28.49 -6.98 19.86
C TRP A 33 29.12 -6.27 18.67
N GLU A 34 30.45 -6.15 18.63
CA GLU A 34 31.15 -5.51 17.51
C GLU A 34 32.44 -6.20 17.07
N ALA A 35 32.75 -6.13 15.78
CA ALA A 35 34.08 -6.45 15.24
C ALA A 35 34.42 -5.52 14.08
N SER A 36 35.69 -5.14 13.95
CA SER A 36 36.19 -4.45 12.75
C SER A 36 37.07 -5.41 11.96
N VAL A 37 36.71 -5.70 10.71
CA VAL A 37 37.43 -6.61 9.83
C VAL A 37 38.04 -5.81 8.69
N ASN A 38 39.37 -5.82 8.59
CA ASN A 38 40.11 -4.95 7.66
C ASN A 38 39.83 -5.29 6.19
N ASP A 39 39.78 -6.58 5.86
CA ASP A 39 39.62 -7.08 4.49
C ASP A 39 38.15 -7.20 4.06
N ALA A 40 37.21 -6.89 4.96
CA ALA A 40 35.79 -6.79 4.63
C ALA A 40 35.47 -5.42 4.00
N GLY A 41 34.67 -5.45 2.94
CA GLY A 41 34.19 -4.27 2.21
C GLY A 41 33.04 -4.63 1.26
N PRO A 42 32.64 -3.71 0.37
CA PRO A 42 31.58 -3.99 -0.60
C PRO A 42 31.86 -5.24 -1.43
N GLY A 43 30.84 -6.07 -1.58
CA GLY A 43 30.89 -7.37 -2.24
C GLY A 43 31.21 -8.55 -1.31
N SER A 44 31.71 -8.30 -0.09
CA SER A 44 32.03 -9.38 0.85
C SER A 44 30.79 -10.06 1.39
N ASP A 45 30.78 -11.39 1.33
CA ASP A 45 29.74 -12.25 1.89
C ASP A 45 30.04 -12.57 3.36
N TYR A 46 29.01 -12.51 4.21
CA TYR A 46 29.14 -12.76 5.64
C TYR A 46 27.91 -13.41 6.28
N ALA A 47 28.15 -14.06 7.42
CA ALA A 47 27.11 -14.60 8.29
C ALA A 47 27.58 -14.59 9.75
N TYR A 48 26.63 -14.50 10.69
CA TYR A 48 26.89 -14.57 12.13
C TYR A 48 26.76 -16.00 12.66
N PHE A 49 27.49 -16.28 13.75
CA PHE A 49 27.44 -17.53 14.51
C PHE A 49 27.31 -17.18 15.98
N LEU A 50 26.41 -17.86 16.69
CA LEU A 50 26.12 -17.64 18.11
C LEU A 50 26.48 -18.87 18.92
N ASP A 51 27.01 -18.68 20.13
CA ASP A 51 27.17 -19.72 21.16
C ASP A 51 27.89 -21.01 20.70
N GLU A 52 28.88 -20.85 19.80
CA GLU A 52 29.66 -21.95 19.20
C GLU A 52 28.82 -22.94 18.37
N GLU A 53 27.58 -22.59 18.01
CA GLU A 53 26.77 -23.36 17.05
C GLU A 53 27.34 -23.22 15.63
N ASP A 54 27.26 -24.30 14.83
CA ASP A 54 27.71 -24.30 13.42
C ASP A 54 26.61 -23.85 12.44
N LEU A 55 25.58 -23.19 12.95
CA LEU A 55 24.52 -22.62 12.14
C LEU A 55 24.93 -21.21 11.70
N ALA A 56 25.15 -21.04 10.39
CA ALA A 56 25.33 -19.73 9.79
C ALA A 56 23.98 -18.99 9.80
N LEU A 57 23.95 -17.81 10.43
CA LEU A 57 22.77 -16.96 10.51
C LEU A 57 22.96 -15.71 9.64
N PRO A 58 22.00 -15.37 8.76
CA PRO A 58 22.01 -14.09 8.07
C PRO A 58 21.91 -12.94 9.08
N ASP A 59 22.41 -11.76 8.68
CA ASP A 59 22.33 -10.55 9.49
C ASP A 59 20.86 -10.11 9.68
N PRO A 60 20.37 -9.90 10.91
CA PRO A 60 19.06 -9.27 11.17
C PRO A 60 18.84 -7.95 10.42
N ARG A 61 19.92 -7.20 10.22
CA ARG A 61 19.96 -5.92 9.50
C ARG A 61 20.67 -6.07 8.15
N SER A 62 20.56 -7.25 7.52
CA SER A 62 21.18 -7.55 6.24
C SER A 62 20.83 -6.49 5.19
N PRO A 63 21.82 -5.76 4.65
CA PRO A 63 21.56 -4.76 3.61
C PRO A 63 21.37 -5.40 2.22
N TRP A 64 21.71 -6.69 2.06
CA TRP A 64 21.58 -7.42 0.79
C TRP A 64 21.62 -8.95 1.00
N GLN A 65 20.67 -9.67 0.40
CA GLN A 65 20.56 -11.14 0.44
C GLN A 65 20.66 -11.79 -0.96
N PRO A 66 21.87 -11.87 -1.56
CA PRO A 66 22.03 -12.37 -2.92
C PRO A 66 21.78 -13.89 -3.08
N TYR A 67 21.74 -14.64 -1.98
CA TYR A 67 21.56 -16.09 -1.97
C TYR A 67 20.24 -16.52 -1.29
N GLY A 68 19.26 -15.63 -1.25
CA GLY A 68 17.98 -15.84 -0.56
C GLY A 68 18.07 -15.67 0.95
N VAL A 69 16.91 -15.72 1.61
CA VAL A 69 16.72 -15.37 3.04
C VAL A 69 17.42 -16.31 4.03
N HIS A 70 17.93 -17.44 3.57
CA HIS A 70 18.72 -18.39 4.37
C HIS A 70 20.23 -18.26 4.12
N GLY A 71 20.61 -17.47 3.12
CA GLY A 71 21.97 -17.34 2.63
C GLY A 71 22.84 -16.40 3.45
N ALA A 72 24.09 -16.25 3.01
CA ALA A 72 24.97 -15.23 3.56
C ALA A 72 24.52 -13.83 3.11
N SER A 73 24.57 -12.88 4.04
CA SER A 73 24.39 -11.46 3.78
C SER A 73 25.58 -10.92 2.98
N ARG A 74 25.38 -9.84 2.21
CA ARG A 74 26.45 -9.17 1.47
C ARG A 74 26.50 -7.68 1.79
N ILE A 75 27.70 -7.13 1.88
CA ILE A 75 27.89 -5.67 2.03
C ILE A 75 27.71 -5.02 0.65
N PRO A 76 26.71 -4.14 0.43
CA PRO A 76 26.59 -3.40 -0.82
C PRO A 76 27.56 -2.21 -0.88
N ASP A 77 27.88 -1.73 -2.08
CA ASP A 77 28.54 -0.45 -2.27
C ASP A 77 27.50 0.67 -2.44
N HIS A 78 26.98 1.19 -1.33
CA HIS A 78 26.00 2.27 -1.38
C HIS A 78 26.54 3.56 -2.02
N ALA A 79 27.85 3.82 -1.91
CA ALA A 79 28.51 5.01 -2.42
C ALA A 79 28.84 4.91 -3.93
N ALA A 80 28.82 3.70 -4.51
CA ALA A 80 28.98 3.52 -5.95
C ALA A 80 27.82 4.14 -6.74
N PHE A 81 26.61 4.12 -6.19
CA PHE A 81 25.45 4.73 -6.83
C PHE A 81 25.49 6.26 -6.69
N ARG A 82 25.42 6.96 -7.82
CA ARG A 82 25.40 8.42 -7.86
C ARG A 82 23.99 8.90 -8.18
N TRP A 83 23.30 9.35 -7.14
CA TRP A 83 22.01 10.00 -7.26
C TRP A 83 22.07 11.25 -8.14
N THR A 84 20.98 11.51 -8.87
CA THR A 84 20.79 12.68 -9.73
C THR A 84 19.61 13.55 -9.28
N ASP A 85 19.02 13.22 -8.13
CA ASP A 85 17.84 13.84 -7.54
C ASP A 85 18.15 14.99 -6.58
N ASP A 86 19.30 15.64 -6.73
CA ASP A 86 19.67 16.76 -5.85
C ASP A 86 18.67 17.92 -6.00
N GLY A 87 18.09 18.35 -4.89
CA GLY A 87 17.01 19.35 -4.85
C GLY A 87 15.62 18.85 -5.26
N TRP A 88 15.45 17.54 -5.50
CA TRP A 88 14.13 16.92 -5.67
C TRP A 88 13.26 17.11 -4.42
N GLN A 89 11.97 17.34 -4.63
CA GLN A 89 10.94 17.32 -3.58
C GLN A 89 9.65 16.75 -4.15
N ALA A 90 9.03 15.85 -3.39
CA ALA A 90 7.74 15.28 -3.72
C ALA A 90 6.65 16.38 -3.83
N PRO A 91 5.68 16.24 -4.77
CA PRO A 91 4.49 17.08 -4.77
C PRO A 91 3.73 16.97 -3.44
N ALA A 92 3.05 18.04 -3.03
CA ALA A 92 2.26 18.04 -1.79
C ALA A 92 1.18 16.94 -1.83
N LEU A 93 0.93 16.30 -0.68
CA LEU A 93 -0.01 15.19 -0.56
C LEU A 93 -1.42 15.53 -1.06
N GLN A 94 -1.89 16.74 -0.83
CA GLN A 94 -3.19 17.24 -1.32
C GLN A 94 -3.32 17.25 -2.85
N ASP A 95 -2.19 17.29 -3.56
CA ASP A 95 -2.11 17.26 -5.02
C ASP A 95 -1.83 15.86 -5.57
N ALA A 96 -1.71 14.87 -4.68
CA ALA A 96 -1.31 13.53 -5.03
C ALA A 96 -2.38 12.77 -5.81
N VAL A 97 -1.88 11.87 -6.65
CA VAL A 97 -2.58 10.78 -7.32
C VAL A 97 -1.64 9.60 -7.22
N PHE A 98 -2.00 8.66 -6.35
CA PHE A 98 -1.23 7.47 -6.05
C PHE A 98 -1.47 6.38 -7.09
N TYR A 99 -0.43 5.62 -7.39
CA TYR A 99 -0.49 4.43 -8.24
C TYR A 99 0.24 3.30 -7.52
N GLU A 100 -0.54 2.36 -6.98
CA GLU A 100 -0.02 1.17 -6.33
C GLU A 100 0.41 0.14 -7.39
N LEU A 101 1.65 -0.34 -7.30
CA LEU A 101 2.17 -1.35 -8.20
C LEU A 101 2.98 -2.44 -7.49
N HIS A 102 2.93 -3.63 -8.07
CA HIS A 102 3.65 -4.81 -7.66
C HIS A 102 4.78 -5.10 -8.66
N ILE A 103 6.04 -4.99 -8.22
CA ILE A 103 7.21 -5.10 -9.11
C ILE A 103 7.20 -6.39 -9.94
N GLY A 104 6.89 -7.53 -9.32
CA GLY A 104 6.91 -8.83 -10.00
C GLY A 104 5.84 -9.02 -11.08
N THR A 105 4.75 -8.24 -11.07
CA THR A 105 3.63 -8.40 -12.02
C THR A 105 3.32 -7.17 -12.86
N PHE A 106 3.92 -6.03 -12.53
CA PHE A 106 3.76 -4.80 -13.28
C PHE A 106 4.33 -4.91 -14.69
N THR A 107 5.40 -5.69 -14.89
CA THR A 107 6.04 -5.92 -16.20
C THR A 107 6.24 -7.41 -16.45
N PRO A 108 6.38 -7.86 -17.72
CA PRO A 108 6.69 -9.25 -18.04
C PRO A 108 7.94 -9.78 -17.32
N GLU A 109 8.97 -8.95 -17.21
CA GLU A 109 10.25 -9.26 -16.59
C GLU A 109 10.17 -9.26 -15.05
N GLY A 110 9.30 -8.45 -14.46
CA GLY A 110 9.06 -8.44 -13.01
C GLY A 110 10.22 -7.86 -12.19
N THR A 111 10.91 -6.83 -12.69
CA THR A 111 12.11 -6.24 -12.07
C THR A 111 12.02 -4.72 -11.92
N PHE A 112 12.84 -4.15 -11.04
CA PHE A 112 12.95 -2.70 -10.86
C PHE A 112 13.35 -1.99 -12.17
N ASP A 113 14.32 -2.52 -12.91
CA ASP A 113 14.76 -1.92 -14.17
C ASP A 113 13.67 -1.99 -15.25
N ALA A 114 12.87 -3.06 -15.30
CA ALA A 114 11.75 -3.13 -16.24
C ALA A 114 10.62 -2.17 -15.87
N ALA A 115 10.31 -2.03 -14.57
CA ALA A 115 9.34 -1.03 -14.09
C ALA A 115 9.79 0.41 -14.43
N ARG A 116 11.10 0.69 -14.36
CA ARG A 116 11.69 1.98 -14.73
C ARG A 116 11.34 2.39 -16.16
N GLU A 117 11.33 1.45 -17.10
CA GLU A 117 11.00 1.72 -18.51
C GLU A 117 9.52 2.11 -18.73
N ARG A 118 8.67 2.02 -17.70
CA ARG A 118 7.25 2.39 -17.74
C ARG A 118 6.93 3.71 -17.04
N LEU A 119 7.91 4.38 -16.42
CA LEU A 119 7.66 5.63 -15.68
C LEU A 119 7.12 6.76 -16.56
N GLY A 120 7.55 6.82 -17.83
CA GLY A 120 7.02 7.80 -18.79
C GLY A 120 5.51 7.67 -19.00
N TYR A 121 4.99 6.43 -18.95
CA TYR A 121 3.56 6.17 -19.04
C TYR A 121 2.81 6.67 -17.80
N LEU A 122 3.32 6.41 -16.59
CA LEU A 122 2.69 6.86 -15.34
C LEU A 122 2.64 8.39 -15.26
N LYS A 123 3.72 9.06 -15.68
CA LYS A 123 3.77 10.52 -15.81
C LYS A 123 2.73 11.05 -16.79
N GLU A 124 2.61 10.44 -17.97
CA GLU A 124 1.62 10.82 -18.99
C GLU A 124 0.18 10.62 -18.50
N LEU A 125 -0.09 9.54 -17.75
CA LEU A 125 -1.38 9.30 -17.11
C LEU A 125 -1.72 10.41 -16.09
N GLY A 126 -0.71 11.01 -15.47
CA GLY A 126 -0.86 12.05 -14.45
C GLY A 126 -0.78 11.52 -13.03
N VAL A 127 -0.14 10.36 -12.84
CA VAL A 127 0.34 9.90 -11.54
C VAL A 127 1.37 10.89 -10.99
N THR A 128 1.44 11.00 -9.68
CA THR A 128 2.42 11.86 -8.97
C THR A 128 3.18 11.09 -7.90
N HIS A 129 2.57 10.05 -7.33
CA HIS A 129 3.14 9.20 -6.31
C HIS A 129 3.00 7.74 -6.77
N VAL A 130 4.10 7.01 -6.81
CA VAL A 130 4.12 5.56 -7.04
C VAL A 130 4.23 4.89 -5.67
N GLU A 131 3.26 4.06 -5.34
CA GLU A 131 3.33 3.22 -4.13
C GLU A 131 3.80 1.82 -4.54
N LEU A 132 4.99 1.44 -4.07
CA LEU A 132 5.51 0.10 -4.28
C LEU A 132 4.97 -0.81 -3.17
N MET A 133 4.35 -1.92 -3.55
CA MET A 133 4.13 -3.06 -2.65
C MET A 133 5.47 -3.52 -2.02
N PRO A 134 5.46 -4.25 -0.89
CA PRO A 134 6.68 -4.48 -0.11
C PRO A 134 7.80 -5.14 -0.92
N VAL A 135 9.00 -4.58 -0.78
CA VAL A 135 10.20 -5.05 -1.50
C VAL A 135 11.25 -5.66 -0.57
N ALA A 136 10.95 -5.77 0.73
CA ALA A 136 11.79 -6.48 1.68
C ALA A 136 11.96 -7.94 1.24
N SER A 137 13.15 -8.52 1.45
CA SER A 137 13.44 -9.87 0.97
C SER A 137 12.59 -10.91 1.72
N PHE A 138 11.90 -11.74 0.94
CA PHE A 138 11.07 -12.85 1.36
C PHE A 138 11.56 -14.17 0.70
N PRO A 139 11.16 -15.35 1.21
CA PRO A 139 11.54 -16.65 0.63
C PRO A 139 10.94 -16.85 -0.77
N GLY A 140 11.73 -17.44 -1.68
CA GLY A 140 11.31 -17.71 -3.05
C GLY A 140 11.56 -16.56 -4.01
N LYS A 141 10.94 -16.62 -5.19
CA LYS A 141 11.06 -15.61 -6.27
C LYS A 141 9.80 -14.76 -6.45
N HIS A 142 8.65 -15.29 -6.04
CA HIS A 142 7.36 -14.69 -6.29
C HIS A 142 6.56 -14.63 -4.99
N GLY A 143 6.02 -13.47 -4.71
CA GLY A 143 5.20 -13.19 -3.55
C GLY A 143 4.77 -11.73 -3.59
N TRP A 144 3.68 -11.39 -2.92
CA TRP A 144 3.23 -10.01 -2.83
C TRP A 144 4.18 -9.10 -2.04
N GLY A 145 5.03 -9.68 -1.19
CA GLY A 145 6.00 -8.96 -0.35
C GLY A 145 5.72 -9.04 1.15
N TYR A 146 4.50 -9.40 1.55
CA TYR A 146 4.10 -9.43 2.97
C TYR A 146 4.78 -10.54 3.79
N ASP A 147 5.34 -11.56 3.14
CA ASP A 147 6.20 -12.58 3.78
C ASP A 147 7.66 -12.13 3.98
N GLY A 148 7.93 -10.82 3.98
CA GLY A 148 9.26 -10.25 4.18
C GLY A 148 9.88 -10.65 5.53
N VAL A 149 11.16 -11.00 5.52
CA VAL A 149 11.92 -11.38 6.74
C VAL A 149 13.23 -10.61 6.90
N ASP A 150 13.91 -10.30 5.80
CA ASP A 150 15.12 -9.48 5.79
C ASP A 150 14.74 -8.04 5.42
N LEU A 151 14.18 -7.30 6.40
CA LEU A 151 13.54 -6.01 6.18
C LEU A 151 14.46 -4.92 5.60
N PHE A 152 15.78 -5.08 5.75
CA PHE A 152 16.80 -4.14 5.29
C PHE A 152 17.32 -4.46 3.87
N ALA A 153 16.94 -5.61 3.30
CA ALA A 153 17.42 -6.07 2.01
C ALA A 153 16.31 -6.00 0.96
N PRO A 154 16.46 -5.18 -0.10
CA PRO A 154 15.62 -5.29 -1.30
C PRO A 154 15.66 -6.70 -1.88
N HIS A 155 14.50 -7.22 -2.28
CA HIS A 155 14.34 -8.58 -2.79
C HIS A 155 15.21 -8.82 -4.02
N GLU A 156 16.13 -9.78 -3.92
CA GLU A 156 17.14 -10.04 -4.94
C GLU A 156 16.53 -10.37 -6.32
N PRO A 157 15.49 -11.23 -6.43
CA PRO A 157 14.80 -11.48 -7.70
C PRO A 157 14.25 -10.24 -8.42
N TYR A 158 13.97 -9.13 -7.72
CA TYR A 158 13.55 -7.87 -8.35
C TYR A 158 14.73 -7.05 -8.90
N GLY A 159 15.97 -7.39 -8.54
CA GLY A 159 17.21 -6.76 -9.01
C GLY A 159 18.12 -6.23 -7.89
N GLY A 160 17.73 -6.40 -6.62
CA GLY A 160 18.55 -6.04 -5.47
C GLY A 160 18.75 -4.52 -5.25
N PRO A 161 19.68 -4.13 -4.35
CA PRO A 161 19.87 -2.74 -3.91
C PRO A 161 20.09 -1.72 -5.01
N GLU A 162 20.99 -2.02 -5.96
CA GLU A 162 21.37 -1.04 -6.98
C GLU A 162 20.24 -0.78 -7.99
N ALA A 163 19.50 -1.84 -8.37
CA ALA A 163 18.37 -1.71 -9.28
C ALA A 163 17.22 -0.92 -8.64
N LEU A 164 16.99 -1.08 -7.33
CA LEU A 164 16.02 -0.27 -6.61
C LEU A 164 16.41 1.21 -6.61
N LYS A 165 17.68 1.55 -6.32
CA LYS A 165 18.17 2.93 -6.40
C LYS A 165 17.99 3.53 -7.80
N ARG A 166 18.27 2.76 -8.87
CA ARG A 166 18.03 3.18 -10.26
C ARG A 166 16.56 3.48 -10.54
N LEU A 167 15.63 2.70 -9.98
CA LEU A 167 14.20 2.95 -10.15
C LEU A 167 13.78 4.25 -9.45
N VAL A 168 14.17 4.43 -8.18
CA VAL A 168 13.82 5.62 -7.40
C VAL A 168 14.39 6.89 -8.02
N ASP A 169 15.66 6.89 -8.42
CA ASP A 169 16.30 8.04 -9.08
C ASP A 169 15.58 8.43 -10.37
N ALA A 170 15.17 7.42 -11.16
CA ALA A 170 14.43 7.64 -12.39
C ALA A 170 12.99 8.14 -12.15
N CYS A 171 12.34 7.75 -11.05
CA CYS A 171 11.07 8.33 -10.63
C CYS A 171 11.23 9.82 -10.35
N HIS A 172 12.24 10.21 -9.57
CA HIS A 172 12.51 11.62 -9.24
C HIS A 172 12.82 12.43 -10.51
N ALA A 173 13.64 11.90 -11.42
CA ALA A 173 13.93 12.53 -12.71
C ALA A 173 12.66 12.74 -13.57
N GLN A 174 11.63 11.91 -13.37
CA GLN A 174 10.34 12.05 -14.04
C GLN A 174 9.34 12.95 -13.29
N GLY A 175 9.65 13.37 -12.07
CA GLY A 175 8.73 14.13 -11.23
C GLY A 175 7.71 13.25 -10.49
N LEU A 176 8.06 11.98 -10.23
CA LEU A 176 7.25 11.03 -9.51
C LEU A 176 7.85 10.78 -8.13
N ALA A 177 7.07 10.99 -7.08
CA ALA A 177 7.42 10.55 -5.74
C ALA A 177 7.30 9.03 -5.62
N VAL A 178 8.07 8.41 -4.74
CA VAL A 178 8.03 6.97 -4.48
C VAL A 178 7.77 6.71 -3.00
N VAL A 179 6.68 6.00 -2.73
CA VAL A 179 6.28 5.54 -1.40
C VAL A 179 6.48 4.02 -1.33
N LEU A 180 7.04 3.53 -0.22
CA LEU A 180 7.24 2.10 -0.02
C LEU A 180 6.28 1.54 1.02
N ASP A 181 5.57 0.47 0.68
CA ASP A 181 4.85 -0.35 1.64
C ASP A 181 5.82 -1.15 2.52
N VAL A 182 5.69 -1.00 3.84
CA VAL A 182 6.55 -1.63 4.85
C VAL A 182 5.73 -2.40 5.88
N VAL A 183 6.20 -3.60 6.20
CA VAL A 183 5.52 -4.53 7.11
C VAL A 183 6.25 -4.57 8.45
N TYR A 184 5.67 -3.91 9.46
CA TYR A 184 6.23 -3.86 10.83
C TYR A 184 5.33 -4.53 11.88
N ASN A 185 4.23 -5.17 11.47
CA ASN A 185 3.32 -5.85 12.40
C ASN A 185 3.68 -7.35 12.59
N HIS A 186 4.28 -7.98 11.58
CA HIS A 186 4.72 -9.37 11.59
C HIS A 186 5.95 -9.56 10.68
N LEU A 187 6.49 -10.77 10.67
CA LEU A 187 7.52 -11.22 9.74
C LEU A 187 7.07 -12.54 9.10
N GLY A 188 7.52 -12.78 7.86
CA GLY A 188 7.20 -13.98 7.11
C GLY A 188 7.60 -15.30 7.79
N PRO A 189 6.95 -16.41 7.40
CA PRO A 189 7.07 -17.70 8.08
C PRO A 189 8.38 -18.46 7.83
N SER A 190 9.17 -18.09 6.82
CA SER A 190 10.46 -18.73 6.50
C SER A 190 11.56 -17.71 6.30
N GLY A 191 12.74 -17.98 6.86
CA GLY A 191 13.91 -17.09 6.82
C GLY A 191 13.98 -16.07 7.96
N ASN A 192 12.97 -16.03 8.83
CA ASN A 192 13.00 -15.17 10.02
C ASN A 192 13.86 -15.77 11.14
N TYR A 193 15.08 -15.27 11.28
CA TYR A 193 16.01 -15.68 12.35
C TYR A 193 16.02 -14.73 13.56
N LEU A 194 15.21 -13.68 13.59
CA LEU A 194 15.27 -12.64 14.65
C LEU A 194 15.17 -13.23 16.06
N GLY A 195 14.31 -14.24 16.26
CA GLY A 195 14.14 -14.93 17.54
C GLY A 195 15.39 -15.66 18.06
N LYS A 196 16.37 -15.96 17.19
CA LYS A 196 17.68 -16.52 17.58
C LYS A 196 18.59 -15.46 18.20
N PHE A 197 18.50 -14.21 17.74
CA PHE A 197 19.36 -13.12 18.18
C PHE A 197 18.83 -12.46 19.46
N GLY A 198 17.54 -12.13 19.49
CA GLY A 198 16.97 -11.33 20.58
C GLY A 198 15.47 -11.52 20.78
N PRO A 199 14.90 -10.88 21.81
CA PRO A 199 13.46 -10.92 22.10
C PRO A 199 12.65 -10.00 21.15
N TYR A 200 12.77 -10.21 19.83
CA TYR A 200 12.06 -9.43 18.81
C TYR A 200 10.54 -9.67 18.80
N PHE A 201 10.11 -10.83 19.29
CA PHE A 201 8.71 -11.23 19.37
C PHE A 201 8.26 -11.38 20.82
N THR A 202 6.96 -11.28 21.03
CA THR A 202 6.32 -11.50 22.33
C THR A 202 5.21 -12.52 22.22
N SER A 203 5.05 -13.32 23.27
CA SER A 203 3.91 -14.24 23.43
C SER A 203 2.75 -13.60 24.19
N ALA A 204 2.84 -12.31 24.53
CA ALA A 204 1.78 -11.60 25.26
C ALA A 204 0.51 -11.44 24.43
N HIS A 205 0.63 -11.47 23.10
CA HIS A 205 -0.45 -11.40 22.13
C HIS A 205 0.02 -12.01 20.80
N HIS A 206 -0.93 -12.32 19.93
CA HIS A 206 -0.67 -12.89 18.60
C HIS A 206 -1.32 -12.03 17.52
N THR A 207 -0.73 -12.01 16.33
CA THR A 207 -1.34 -11.43 15.14
C THR A 207 -1.96 -12.55 14.29
N PRO A 208 -2.86 -12.24 13.34
CA PRO A 208 -3.36 -13.23 12.39
C PRO A 208 -2.27 -13.89 11.53
N TRP A 209 -1.12 -13.24 11.36
CA TRP A 209 -0.05 -13.64 10.43
C TRP A 209 1.20 -14.22 11.10
N GLY A 210 1.25 -14.24 12.44
CA GLY A 210 2.38 -14.79 13.18
C GLY A 210 2.54 -14.23 14.59
N ASP A 211 3.70 -14.52 15.17
CA ASP A 211 4.10 -13.97 16.48
C ASP A 211 4.14 -12.45 16.42
N ALA A 212 3.62 -11.81 17.47
CA ALA A 212 3.58 -10.36 17.51
C ALA A 212 4.94 -9.75 17.81
N VAL A 213 5.23 -8.63 17.18
CA VAL A 213 6.44 -7.84 17.43
C VAL A 213 6.45 -7.29 18.86
N ASN A 214 7.58 -7.40 19.54
CA ASN A 214 7.76 -6.91 20.90
C ASN A 214 7.95 -5.38 20.93
N LEU A 215 6.84 -4.64 20.97
CA LEU A 215 6.84 -3.17 21.02
C LEU A 215 6.75 -2.58 22.44
N GLU A 216 6.45 -3.40 23.45
CA GLU A 216 6.16 -2.93 24.82
C GLU A 216 6.76 -3.74 25.98
N ASP A 217 7.28 -4.95 25.74
CA ASP A 217 7.81 -5.82 26.81
C ASP A 217 9.33 -5.60 27.02
N ARG A 218 9.96 -6.41 27.88
CA ARG A 218 11.39 -6.37 28.16
C ARG A 218 12.20 -6.53 26.87
N GLY A 219 13.12 -5.60 26.64
CA GLY A 219 13.96 -5.58 25.44
C GLY A 219 13.32 -4.89 24.23
N SER A 220 12.07 -4.41 24.34
CA SER A 220 11.36 -3.72 23.25
C SER A 220 12.06 -2.47 22.73
N HIS A 221 12.89 -1.78 23.54
CA HIS A 221 13.58 -0.57 23.09
C HIS A 221 14.40 -0.80 21.81
N GLU A 222 15.21 -1.87 21.79
CA GLU A 222 16.06 -2.20 20.64
C GLU A 222 15.26 -2.76 19.47
N VAL A 223 14.14 -3.44 19.77
CA VAL A 223 13.18 -3.90 18.76
C VAL A 223 12.52 -2.71 18.06
N ARG A 224 12.06 -1.71 18.81
CA ARG A 224 11.51 -0.47 18.24
C ARG A 224 12.56 0.28 17.43
N ARG A 225 13.81 0.36 17.92
CA ARG A 225 14.91 0.95 17.16
C ARG A 225 15.19 0.21 15.86
N PHE A 226 15.12 -1.11 15.85
CA PHE A 226 15.27 -1.91 14.62
C PHE A 226 14.31 -1.46 13.51
N PHE A 227 13.03 -1.31 13.80
CA PHE A 227 12.06 -0.84 12.81
C PHE A 227 12.20 0.66 12.48
N CYS A 228 12.51 1.50 13.47
CA CYS A 228 12.78 2.93 13.20
C CYS A 228 14.01 3.12 12.31
N ASP A 229 15.07 2.34 12.53
CA ASP A 229 16.29 2.36 11.72
C ASP A 229 16.02 1.83 10.30
N ASN A 230 15.12 0.84 10.16
CA ASN A 230 14.67 0.38 8.86
C ASN A 230 13.95 1.48 8.07
N ALA A 231 12.99 2.17 8.71
CA ALA A 231 12.31 3.30 8.10
C ALA A 231 13.28 4.41 7.69
N ARG A 232 14.24 4.74 8.56
CA ARG A 232 15.30 5.71 8.26
C ARG A 232 16.21 5.27 7.13
N MET A 233 16.49 3.98 6.99
CA MET A 233 17.25 3.45 5.85
C MET A 233 16.49 3.66 4.54
N TRP A 234 15.20 3.31 4.49
CA TRP A 234 14.41 3.50 3.26
C TRP A 234 14.32 4.96 2.85
N LEU A 235 13.97 5.84 3.79
CA LEU A 235 13.84 7.28 3.52
C LEU A 235 15.20 7.95 3.22
N GLY A 236 16.26 7.56 3.93
CA GLY A 236 17.55 8.23 3.88
C GLY A 236 18.54 7.67 2.86
N GLU A 237 18.71 6.35 2.78
CA GLU A 237 19.72 5.69 1.93
C GLU A 237 19.16 5.32 0.55
N TYR A 238 17.86 4.99 0.48
CA TYR A 238 17.15 4.66 -0.76
C TYR A 238 16.28 5.81 -1.29
N HIS A 239 16.28 6.95 -0.61
CA HIS A 239 15.65 8.19 -1.07
C HIS A 239 14.13 8.10 -1.29
N PHE A 240 13.43 7.13 -0.67
CA PHE A 240 11.97 7.08 -0.73
C PHE A 240 11.36 8.36 -0.14
N ASP A 241 10.28 8.85 -0.74
CA ASP A 241 9.57 10.06 -0.32
C ASP A 241 8.51 9.78 0.74
N GLY A 242 8.29 8.51 1.08
CA GLY A 242 7.38 8.11 2.13
C GLY A 242 7.30 6.61 2.34
N LEU A 243 6.62 6.22 3.42
CA LEU A 243 6.33 4.84 3.79
C LEU A 243 4.83 4.66 4.03
N ARG A 244 4.26 3.58 3.49
CA ARG A 244 2.93 3.07 3.86
C ARG A 244 3.11 1.92 4.83
N LEU A 245 2.54 2.05 6.02
CA LEU A 245 2.71 1.10 7.11
C LEU A 245 1.56 0.11 7.12
N ASP A 246 1.90 -1.15 6.89
CA ASP A 246 0.97 -2.26 6.83
C ASP A 246 0.32 -2.57 8.19
N ALA A 247 -0.99 -2.79 8.15
CA ALA A 247 -1.85 -3.22 9.24
C ALA A 247 -1.50 -2.62 10.61
N VAL A 248 -1.46 -1.29 10.71
CA VAL A 248 -1.00 -0.59 11.95
C VAL A 248 -1.87 -0.89 13.17
N HIS A 249 -3.09 -1.39 12.93
CA HIS A 249 -4.01 -1.85 13.97
C HIS A 249 -3.46 -3.05 14.76
N ALA A 250 -2.48 -3.78 14.22
CA ALA A 250 -1.76 -4.86 14.89
C ALA A 250 -0.55 -4.36 15.71
N TYR A 251 -0.23 -3.06 15.72
CA TYR A 251 0.85 -2.51 16.56
C TYR A 251 0.39 -2.36 18.01
N LEU A 252 0.43 -3.47 18.74
CA LEU A 252 0.05 -3.52 20.15
C LEU A 252 1.18 -2.99 21.03
N ASP A 253 1.01 -1.74 21.46
CA ASP A 253 2.00 -1.03 22.28
C ASP A 253 1.30 -0.13 23.29
N ARG A 254 1.51 -0.34 24.60
CA ARG A 254 0.95 0.48 25.69
C ARG A 254 1.87 1.59 26.19
N SER A 255 3.02 1.81 25.56
CA SER A 255 3.98 2.83 25.93
C SER A 255 3.37 4.25 25.93
N ALA A 256 3.96 5.14 26.73
CA ALA A 256 3.54 6.55 26.78
C ALA A 256 3.70 7.24 25.42
N ILE A 257 4.80 6.95 24.72
CA ILE A 257 5.02 7.29 23.32
C ILE A 257 4.75 6.02 22.51
N ARG A 258 3.65 6.01 21.76
CA ARG A 258 3.26 4.83 20.98
C ARG A 258 4.24 4.61 19.82
N PHE A 259 4.40 3.38 19.35
CA PHE A 259 5.33 3.06 18.28
C PHE A 259 5.04 3.86 17.00
N MET A 260 3.75 4.01 16.65
CA MET A 260 3.31 4.88 15.56
C MET A 260 3.76 6.34 15.74
N GLU A 261 3.62 6.89 16.94
CA GLU A 261 4.08 8.25 17.23
C GLU A 261 5.61 8.36 17.14
N GLN A 262 6.33 7.35 17.64
CA GLN A 262 7.78 7.31 17.56
C GLN A 262 8.25 7.27 16.09
N ILE A 263 7.72 6.35 15.28
CA ILE A 263 8.21 6.20 13.91
C ILE A 263 7.90 7.41 13.03
N ALA A 264 6.73 8.03 13.21
CA ALA A 264 6.42 9.31 12.57
C ALA A 264 7.39 10.41 13.04
N SER A 265 7.76 10.43 14.32
CA SER A 265 8.75 11.37 14.85
C SER A 265 10.14 11.18 14.24
N GLU A 266 10.55 9.94 13.98
CA GLU A 266 11.85 9.62 13.37
C GLU A 266 11.91 10.05 11.89
N ALA A 267 10.81 9.90 11.15
CA ALA A 267 10.68 10.39 9.78
C ALA A 267 10.77 11.92 9.73
N HIS A 268 10.01 12.63 10.57
CA HIS A 268 10.08 14.10 10.66
C HIS A 268 11.47 14.60 11.11
N ALA A 269 12.16 13.85 11.98
CA ALA A 269 13.53 14.20 12.37
C ALA A 269 14.51 14.02 11.19
N LEU A 270 14.37 12.96 10.40
CA LEU A 270 15.16 12.75 9.19
C LEU A 270 14.88 13.83 8.13
N GLU A 271 13.63 14.25 7.99
CA GLU A 271 13.26 15.38 7.14
C GLU A 271 13.97 16.66 7.57
N ALA A 272 14.02 16.96 8.88
CA ALA A 272 14.75 18.11 9.38
C ALA A 272 16.28 18.01 9.15
N GLU A 273 16.84 16.80 9.12
CA GLU A 273 18.26 16.55 8.85
C GLU A 273 18.61 16.67 7.35
N THR A 274 17.74 16.17 6.48
CA THR A 274 18.01 15.99 5.04
C THR A 274 17.34 17.02 4.15
N GLY A 275 16.32 17.71 4.65
CA GLY A 275 15.43 18.58 3.88
C GLY A 275 14.48 17.84 2.94
N ARG A 276 14.41 16.50 2.98
CA ARG A 276 13.49 15.69 2.16
C ARG A 276 12.26 15.33 2.97
N HIS A 277 11.07 15.63 2.44
CA HIS A 277 9.83 15.20 3.06
C HIS A 277 9.71 13.67 3.07
N GLY A 278 9.34 13.11 4.23
CA GLY A 278 9.14 11.67 4.40
C GLY A 278 7.70 11.38 4.84
N LEU A 279 6.81 11.17 3.87
CA LEU A 279 5.39 10.92 4.13
C LEU A 279 5.19 9.62 4.91
N MET A 280 4.32 9.65 5.92
CA MET A 280 3.97 8.47 6.72
C MET A 280 2.48 8.17 6.57
N ILE A 281 2.17 7.07 5.88
CA ILE A 281 0.80 6.64 5.57
C ILE A 281 0.51 5.36 6.36
N ALA A 282 -0.71 5.24 6.92
CA ALA A 282 -1.12 4.06 7.67
C ALA A 282 -2.24 3.29 6.99
N GLU A 283 -2.14 1.96 6.96
CA GLU A 283 -3.28 1.09 6.70
C GLU A 283 -3.91 0.64 8.02
N SER A 284 -5.20 0.95 8.21
CA SER A 284 -5.89 0.67 9.48
C SER A 284 -7.36 0.29 9.29
N ASP A 285 -7.72 -0.88 9.82
CA ASP A 285 -9.10 -1.34 9.95
C ASP A 285 -9.86 -0.70 11.13
N LEU A 286 -9.26 0.22 11.90
CA LEU A 286 -9.89 0.69 13.16
C LEU A 286 -10.89 1.84 13.00
N ASN A 287 -10.87 2.55 11.87
CA ASN A 287 -11.54 3.85 11.71
C ASN A 287 -11.26 4.82 12.88
N ASP A 288 -10.00 4.84 13.35
CA ASP A 288 -9.54 5.72 14.43
C ASP A 288 -8.81 6.94 13.87
N PRO A 289 -9.44 8.14 13.85
CA PRO A 289 -8.82 9.34 13.31
C PRO A 289 -7.58 9.77 14.09
N ARG A 290 -7.35 9.25 15.30
CA ARG A 290 -6.15 9.54 16.10
C ARG A 290 -4.86 9.23 15.34
N ILE A 291 -4.89 8.29 14.41
CA ILE A 291 -3.75 7.93 13.56
C ILE A 291 -3.23 9.15 12.78
N VAL A 292 -4.15 9.88 12.15
CA VAL A 292 -3.84 11.04 11.31
C VAL A 292 -4.07 12.39 11.99
N THR A 293 -4.55 12.40 13.24
CA THR A 293 -4.57 13.61 14.06
C THR A 293 -3.13 14.08 14.34
N PRO A 294 -2.84 15.39 14.29
CA PRO A 294 -1.54 15.93 14.67
C PRO A 294 -1.13 15.58 16.11
N ARG A 295 0.17 15.47 16.38
CA ARG A 295 0.67 15.14 17.74
C ARG A 295 0.32 16.21 18.77
N GLU A 296 0.27 17.46 18.34
CA GLU A 296 -0.13 18.63 19.13
C GLU A 296 -1.59 18.52 19.61
N GLU A 297 -2.40 17.70 18.94
CA GLU A 297 -3.80 17.40 19.26
C GLU A 297 -3.99 15.99 19.86
N ASN A 298 -2.91 15.35 20.33
CA ASN A 298 -2.86 14.00 20.90
C ASN A 298 -3.07 12.84 19.90
N GLY A 299 -2.84 13.08 18.61
CA GLY A 299 -2.74 12.03 17.61
C GLY A 299 -1.34 11.42 17.49
N TYR A 300 -1.18 10.45 16.59
CA TYR A 300 0.13 9.85 16.30
C TYR A 300 0.95 10.64 15.28
N GLY A 301 0.32 11.54 14.53
CA GLY A 301 0.99 12.40 13.57
C GLY A 301 1.38 11.71 12.26
N MET A 302 0.64 10.67 11.84
CA MET A 302 0.75 10.17 10.47
C MET A 302 0.15 11.21 9.51
N ASP A 303 0.67 11.28 8.29
CA ASP A 303 0.23 12.24 7.28
C ASP A 303 -1.12 11.85 6.69
N ALA A 304 -1.30 10.55 6.41
CA ALA A 304 -2.57 10.02 5.93
C ALA A 304 -2.82 8.58 6.38
N GLN A 305 -4.05 8.13 6.14
CA GLN A 305 -4.42 6.73 6.27
C GLN A 305 -5.29 6.28 5.10
N TRP A 306 -5.28 4.98 4.84
CA TRP A 306 -6.23 4.35 3.95
C TRP A 306 -7.67 4.45 4.50
N SER A 307 -8.64 4.63 3.60
CA SER A 307 -10.07 4.71 3.93
C SER A 307 -10.83 3.57 3.25
N ASP A 308 -10.82 2.42 3.91
CA ASP A 308 -11.52 1.23 3.44
C ASP A 308 -13.04 1.45 3.38
N ASP A 309 -13.64 2.13 4.37
CA ASP A 309 -15.09 2.40 4.37
C ASP A 309 -15.60 3.06 3.07
N PHE A 310 -14.82 3.97 2.47
CA PHE A 310 -15.16 4.56 1.17
C PHE A 310 -15.13 3.53 0.05
N HIS A 311 -14.06 2.73 -0.03
CA HIS A 311 -13.95 1.61 -0.97
C HIS A 311 -15.15 0.66 -0.83
N HIS A 312 -15.45 0.23 0.39
CA HIS A 312 -16.47 -0.77 0.67
C HIS A 312 -17.86 -0.24 0.29
N ALA A 313 -18.19 0.99 0.69
CA ALA A 313 -19.45 1.62 0.31
C ALA A 313 -19.58 1.80 -1.22
N LEU A 314 -18.51 2.19 -1.90
CA LEU A 314 -18.49 2.35 -3.35
C LEU A 314 -18.69 1.01 -4.09
N VAL A 315 -17.87 0.01 -3.78
CA VAL A 315 -17.89 -1.27 -4.49
C VAL A 315 -19.19 -2.02 -4.25
N THR A 316 -19.74 -2.00 -3.04
CA THR A 316 -21.00 -2.68 -2.72
C THR A 316 -22.21 -2.04 -3.40
N VAL A 317 -22.23 -0.70 -3.56
CA VAL A 317 -23.24 0.00 -4.36
C VAL A 317 -23.14 -0.39 -5.85
N LEU A 318 -21.93 -0.51 -6.38
CA LEU A 318 -21.70 -0.82 -7.81
C LEU A 318 -21.85 -2.29 -8.17
N THR A 319 -21.59 -3.21 -7.26
CA THR A 319 -21.61 -4.66 -7.52
C THR A 319 -22.83 -5.35 -6.93
N GLY A 320 -23.38 -4.81 -5.84
CA GLY A 320 -24.38 -5.49 -5.01
C GLY A 320 -23.80 -6.60 -4.13
N ASP A 321 -22.47 -6.78 -4.10
CA ASP A 321 -21.81 -7.75 -3.22
C ASP A 321 -22.06 -7.37 -1.75
N ARG A 322 -22.36 -8.37 -0.93
CA ARG A 322 -22.63 -8.25 0.52
C ARG A 322 -21.91 -9.36 1.31
N SER A 323 -20.92 -10.01 0.70
CA SER A 323 -20.17 -11.11 1.31
C SER A 323 -19.10 -10.60 2.27
N GLY A 324 -18.81 -11.36 3.34
CA GLY A 324 -17.77 -11.01 4.32
C GLY A 324 -18.01 -9.62 4.93
N TYR A 325 -16.95 -8.79 4.96
CA TYR A 325 -17.02 -7.43 5.48
C TYR A 325 -17.93 -6.50 4.67
N TYR A 326 -18.32 -6.84 3.43
CA TYR A 326 -19.26 -6.05 2.65
C TYR A 326 -20.70 -6.09 3.20
N ALA A 327 -21.03 -7.04 4.09
CA ALA A 327 -22.34 -7.12 4.73
C ALA A 327 -22.71 -5.85 5.53
N ASP A 328 -21.69 -5.10 5.94
CA ASP A 328 -21.80 -3.84 6.68
C ASP A 328 -22.14 -2.62 5.80
N PHE A 329 -22.08 -2.75 4.48
CA PHE A 329 -22.21 -1.65 3.52
C PHE A 329 -23.18 -1.98 2.40
N GLY A 330 -23.51 -0.99 1.57
CA GLY A 330 -24.09 -1.17 0.23
C GLY A 330 -25.38 -0.40 -0.03
N SER A 331 -25.74 0.53 0.85
CA SER A 331 -26.74 1.55 0.54
C SER A 331 -26.09 2.79 -0.10
N MET A 332 -26.86 3.57 -0.87
CA MET A 332 -26.42 4.89 -1.33
C MET A 332 -26.16 5.82 -0.13
N ALA A 333 -26.86 5.61 0.98
CA ALA A 333 -26.65 6.33 2.23
C ALA A 333 -25.26 6.08 2.83
N ASP A 334 -24.75 4.85 2.79
CA ASP A 334 -23.39 4.52 3.26
C ASP A 334 -22.34 5.19 2.37
N LEU A 335 -22.50 5.13 1.05
CA LEU A 335 -21.61 5.81 0.11
C LEU A 335 -21.63 7.33 0.32
N ALA A 336 -22.84 7.91 0.45
CA ALA A 336 -23.00 9.32 0.72
C ALA A 336 -22.38 9.75 2.06
N LYS A 337 -22.43 8.89 3.08
CA LYS A 337 -21.79 9.16 4.36
C LYS A 337 -20.27 9.10 4.22
N SER A 338 -19.71 8.04 3.62
CA SER A 338 -18.26 7.90 3.43
C SER A 338 -17.65 9.12 2.71
N LEU A 339 -18.30 9.63 1.66
CA LEU A 339 -17.84 10.79 0.90
C LEU A 339 -17.79 12.09 1.74
N LYS A 340 -18.69 12.26 2.70
CA LYS A 340 -18.78 13.48 3.53
C LYS A 340 -17.97 13.40 4.83
N GLU A 341 -17.98 12.22 5.43
CA GLU A 341 -17.57 12.00 6.82
C GLU A 341 -16.41 11.01 6.93
N VAL A 342 -15.85 10.58 5.79
CA VAL A 342 -14.78 9.58 5.64
C VAL A 342 -15.23 8.18 6.03
N PHE A 343 -15.59 7.99 7.30
CA PHE A 343 -15.98 6.70 7.83
C PHE A 343 -17.50 6.53 7.81
N VAL A 344 -17.94 5.41 7.26
CA VAL A 344 -19.28 4.88 7.47
C VAL A 344 -19.38 4.54 8.96
N TYR A 345 -18.49 3.71 9.47
CA TYR A 345 -18.42 3.30 10.87
C TYR A 345 -17.58 4.29 11.70
N ASP A 346 -18.28 5.17 12.40
CA ASP A 346 -17.76 6.32 13.14
C ASP A 346 -18.10 6.28 14.64
N GLY A 347 -18.27 5.07 15.17
CA GLY A 347 -18.79 4.81 16.52
C GLY A 347 -20.19 4.18 16.50
N ARG A 348 -20.51 3.39 15.47
CA ARG A 348 -21.76 2.62 15.35
C ARG A 348 -21.51 1.10 15.38
N PHE A 349 -22.56 0.32 15.61
CA PHE A 349 -22.49 -1.14 15.67
C PHE A 349 -22.29 -1.73 14.26
N SER A 350 -21.27 -2.57 14.11
CA SER A 350 -20.97 -3.37 12.91
C SER A 350 -21.54 -4.78 13.09
N PRO A 351 -22.56 -5.17 12.29
CA PRO A 351 -23.04 -6.54 12.23
C PRO A 351 -21.97 -7.57 11.89
N TYR A 352 -21.06 -7.27 10.94
CA TYR A 352 -19.99 -8.19 10.56
C TYR A 352 -19.01 -8.46 11.71
N ARG A 353 -18.64 -7.40 12.46
CA ARG A 353 -17.67 -7.49 13.56
C ARG A 353 -18.30 -7.81 14.91
N ASP A 354 -19.63 -7.81 14.99
CA ASP A 354 -20.43 -7.99 16.20
C ASP A 354 -19.99 -7.06 17.36
N ARG A 355 -19.66 -5.80 17.03
CA ARG A 355 -19.19 -4.80 18.00
C ARG A 355 -19.38 -3.36 17.51
N MET A 356 -19.26 -2.40 18.44
CA MET A 356 -19.11 -0.99 18.08
C MET A 356 -17.77 -0.75 17.37
N HIS A 357 -17.80 0.05 16.30
CA HIS A 357 -16.65 0.24 15.43
C HIS A 357 -16.45 1.71 15.02
N GLY A 358 -15.18 2.10 14.96
CA GLY A 358 -14.72 3.42 14.53
C GLY A 358 -15.02 4.59 15.45
N ARG A 359 -14.64 5.78 14.97
CA ARG A 359 -14.87 7.07 15.63
C ARG A 359 -15.00 8.17 14.58
N ALA A 360 -15.90 9.12 14.82
CA ALA A 360 -16.08 10.28 13.95
C ALA A 360 -14.79 11.09 13.76
N VAL A 361 -14.53 11.50 12.52
CA VAL A 361 -13.37 12.30 12.12
C VAL A 361 -13.54 13.76 12.58
N PRO A 362 -12.65 14.31 13.43
CA PRO A 362 -12.84 15.62 14.02
C PRO A 362 -12.26 16.75 13.14
N GLY A 363 -13.01 17.21 12.14
CA GLY A 363 -12.64 18.41 11.37
C GLY A 363 -11.30 18.31 10.63
N LEU A 364 -10.79 17.09 10.41
CA LEU A 364 -9.57 16.84 9.67
C LEU A 364 -9.81 17.02 8.17
N PRO A 365 -8.82 17.48 7.41
CA PRO A 365 -8.97 17.63 5.97
C PRO A 365 -9.03 16.28 5.25
N GLY A 366 -9.81 16.22 4.17
CA GLY A 366 -10.03 15.01 3.37
C GLY A 366 -8.74 14.41 2.78
N TRP A 367 -7.73 15.23 2.49
CA TRP A 367 -6.45 14.75 1.96
C TRP A 367 -5.60 13.94 2.97
N ARG A 368 -6.03 13.83 4.24
CA ARG A 368 -5.46 12.87 5.20
C ARG A 368 -5.98 11.44 5.00
N PHE A 369 -6.83 11.22 4.01
CA PHE A 369 -7.42 9.93 3.73
C PHE A 369 -7.17 9.56 2.27
N LEU A 370 -6.72 8.34 2.02
CA LEU A 370 -6.60 7.79 0.68
C LEU A 370 -7.92 7.12 0.30
N GLY A 371 -8.45 7.50 -0.86
CA GLY A 371 -9.67 6.92 -1.43
C GLY A 371 -9.34 6.13 -2.70
N TYR A 372 -9.87 4.91 -2.79
CA TYR A 372 -9.60 3.99 -3.89
C TYR A 372 -10.80 3.08 -4.18
N ALA A 373 -10.89 2.59 -5.41
CA ALA A 373 -11.84 1.55 -5.81
C ALA A 373 -11.19 0.16 -5.87
N GLN A 374 -9.87 0.10 -6.03
CA GLN A 374 -9.10 -1.14 -6.00
C GLN A 374 -7.72 -0.88 -5.38
N ASN A 375 -7.18 -1.91 -4.76
CA ASN A 375 -5.78 -2.04 -4.34
C ASN A 375 -5.43 -3.55 -4.38
N HIS A 376 -4.23 -3.92 -3.97
CA HIS A 376 -3.79 -5.32 -3.96
C HIS A 376 -4.71 -6.24 -3.14
N ASP A 377 -5.18 -5.79 -1.96
CA ASP A 377 -6.05 -6.56 -1.07
C ASP A 377 -7.47 -6.70 -1.63
N GLN A 378 -8.07 -5.60 -2.05
CA GLN A 378 -9.47 -5.57 -2.48
C GLN A 378 -9.69 -6.36 -3.78
N VAL A 379 -8.64 -6.51 -4.59
CA VAL A 379 -8.64 -7.41 -5.76
C VAL A 379 -8.19 -8.81 -5.34
N GLY A 380 -7.03 -8.93 -4.69
CA GLY A 380 -6.34 -10.19 -4.48
C GLY A 380 -6.89 -11.06 -3.35
N ASN A 381 -7.61 -10.50 -2.39
CA ASN A 381 -8.35 -11.25 -1.36
C ASN A 381 -9.67 -11.81 -1.86
N ARG A 382 -10.00 -11.62 -3.15
CA ARG A 382 -11.08 -12.36 -3.80
C ARG A 382 -10.58 -13.74 -4.25
N ALA A 383 -11.47 -14.73 -4.27
CA ALA A 383 -11.10 -16.12 -4.57
C ALA A 383 -10.32 -16.28 -5.87
N LYS A 384 -10.67 -15.54 -6.93
CA LYS A 384 -10.00 -15.60 -8.25
C LYS A 384 -9.19 -14.34 -8.57
N GLY A 385 -9.04 -13.41 -7.64
CA GLY A 385 -8.32 -12.15 -7.87
C GLY A 385 -9.06 -11.22 -8.84
N GLU A 386 -10.39 -11.21 -8.79
CA GLU A 386 -11.22 -10.46 -9.74
C GLU A 386 -11.11 -8.94 -9.51
N ARG A 387 -10.80 -8.21 -10.59
CA ARG A 387 -10.86 -6.74 -10.62
C ARG A 387 -12.30 -6.26 -10.68
N LEU A 388 -12.54 -5.00 -10.36
CA LEU A 388 -13.86 -4.37 -10.45
C LEU A 388 -14.49 -4.59 -11.83
N ILE A 389 -13.73 -4.44 -12.91
CA ILE A 389 -14.20 -4.63 -14.29
C ILE A 389 -14.66 -6.08 -14.59
N HIS A 390 -14.21 -7.08 -13.82
CA HIS A 390 -14.69 -8.46 -13.92
C HIS A 390 -16.04 -8.65 -13.21
N LEU A 391 -16.32 -7.82 -12.21
CA LEU A 391 -17.51 -7.91 -11.36
C LEU A 391 -18.67 -7.04 -11.86
N THR A 392 -18.39 -6.09 -12.75
CA THR A 392 -19.36 -5.05 -13.13
C THR A 392 -19.19 -4.58 -14.57
N SER A 393 -20.07 -3.67 -15.03
CA SER A 393 -20.02 -3.11 -16.38
C SER A 393 -18.92 -2.06 -16.53
N ALA A 394 -18.45 -1.82 -17.76
CA ALA A 394 -17.51 -0.72 -18.05
C ALA A 394 -18.07 0.65 -17.60
N GLY A 395 -19.39 0.85 -17.71
CA GLY A 395 -20.07 2.05 -17.19
C GLY A 395 -19.89 2.21 -15.68
N ARG A 396 -20.08 1.15 -14.91
CA ARG A 396 -19.87 1.16 -13.45
C ARG A 396 -18.40 1.31 -13.05
N ALA A 397 -17.47 0.75 -13.82
CA ALA A 397 -16.04 1.04 -13.63
C ALA A 397 -15.73 2.52 -13.87
N LYS A 398 -16.32 3.15 -14.90
CA LYS A 398 -16.21 4.61 -15.12
C LYS A 398 -16.83 5.43 -13.97
N ILE A 399 -17.92 4.96 -13.37
CA ILE A 399 -18.51 5.57 -12.15
C ILE A 399 -17.52 5.53 -10.99
N ALA A 400 -16.90 4.36 -10.73
CA ALA A 400 -15.92 4.21 -9.66
C ALA A 400 -14.74 5.17 -9.83
N ALA A 401 -14.14 5.20 -11.02
CA ALA A 401 -13.05 6.09 -11.37
C ALA A 401 -13.41 7.57 -11.14
N ALA A 402 -14.61 7.98 -11.54
CA ALA A 402 -15.08 9.36 -11.37
C ALA A 402 -15.25 9.73 -9.89
N LEU A 403 -15.81 8.83 -9.07
CA LEU A 403 -15.97 9.07 -7.64
C LEU A 403 -14.64 9.09 -6.90
N VAL A 404 -13.70 8.20 -7.23
CA VAL A 404 -12.34 8.20 -6.65
C VAL A 404 -11.62 9.51 -6.99
N LEU A 405 -11.53 9.86 -8.28
CA LEU A 405 -10.74 11.02 -8.73
C LEU A 405 -11.39 12.37 -8.42
N ALA A 406 -12.71 12.43 -8.22
CA ALA A 406 -13.42 13.63 -7.80
C ALA A 406 -13.83 13.64 -6.31
N SER A 407 -13.40 12.66 -5.53
CA SER A 407 -13.57 12.66 -4.07
C SER A 407 -12.72 13.77 -3.42
N PRO A 408 -13.06 14.19 -2.18
CA PRO A 408 -12.21 15.08 -1.37
C PRO A 408 -10.94 14.40 -0.82
N PHE A 409 -10.74 13.12 -1.12
CA PHE A 409 -9.63 12.30 -0.63
C PHE A 409 -8.42 12.37 -1.58
N VAL A 410 -7.29 11.82 -1.16
CA VAL A 410 -6.17 11.53 -2.06
C VAL A 410 -6.51 10.28 -2.87
N PRO A 411 -6.69 10.36 -4.20
CA PRO A 411 -7.03 9.20 -4.99
C PRO A 411 -5.83 8.25 -5.13
N MET A 412 -6.10 6.95 -5.04
CA MET A 412 -5.17 5.88 -5.36
C MET A 412 -5.77 4.94 -6.40
N LEU A 413 -4.96 4.58 -7.39
CA LEU A 413 -5.28 3.61 -8.44
C LEU A 413 -4.42 2.36 -8.24
N PHE A 414 -4.99 1.19 -8.50
CA PHE A 414 -4.23 -0.06 -8.58
C PHE A 414 -3.75 -0.34 -9.99
N GLN A 415 -2.56 -0.93 -10.13
CA GLN A 415 -1.95 -1.16 -11.44
C GLN A 415 -2.90 -1.81 -12.46
N GLY A 416 -3.11 -1.16 -13.60
CA GLY A 416 -3.99 -1.62 -14.68
C GLY A 416 -5.48 -1.31 -14.48
N GLU A 417 -5.90 -0.71 -13.37
CA GLU A 417 -7.27 -0.20 -13.17
C GLU A 417 -7.68 0.76 -14.28
N GLU A 418 -6.77 1.64 -14.67
CA GLU A 418 -7.04 2.77 -15.54
C GLU A 418 -7.46 2.36 -16.95
N TRP A 419 -7.03 1.19 -17.42
CA TRP A 419 -7.47 0.62 -18.69
C TRP A 419 -8.38 -0.59 -18.51
N GLY A 420 -8.78 -0.91 -17.28
CA GLY A 420 -9.60 -2.08 -16.96
C GLY A 420 -8.90 -3.37 -17.38
N ALA A 421 -7.73 -3.62 -16.82
CA ALA A 421 -6.91 -4.78 -17.17
C ALA A 421 -7.70 -6.09 -17.10
N SER A 422 -7.52 -6.95 -18.10
CA SER A 422 -8.19 -8.25 -18.17
C SER A 422 -7.53 -9.32 -17.28
N SER A 423 -6.26 -9.11 -16.91
CA SER A 423 -5.53 -9.98 -15.98
C SER A 423 -6.07 -9.82 -14.55
N PRO A 424 -6.38 -10.91 -13.82
CA PRO A 424 -6.63 -10.82 -12.38
C PRO A 424 -5.39 -10.35 -11.62
N PHE A 425 -5.52 -10.12 -10.32
CA PHE A 425 -4.36 -10.08 -9.43
C PHE A 425 -4.63 -11.09 -8.31
N GLN A 426 -3.96 -12.23 -8.37
CA GLN A 426 -4.24 -13.39 -7.49
C GLN A 426 -3.23 -13.41 -6.34
N TYR A 427 -3.57 -14.07 -5.24
CA TYR A 427 -2.62 -14.39 -4.18
C TYR A 427 -1.66 -15.49 -4.67
N PHE A 428 -0.36 -15.20 -4.70
CA PHE A 428 0.70 -16.14 -5.12
C PHE A 428 1.87 -16.09 -4.15
N THR A 429 2.52 -17.23 -3.97
CA THR A 429 3.70 -17.42 -3.12
C THR A 429 4.62 -18.48 -3.75
N ASP A 430 5.89 -18.50 -3.36
CA ASP A 430 6.90 -19.43 -3.89
C ASP A 430 7.73 -20.01 -2.74
N HIS A 431 7.09 -20.78 -1.85
CA HIS A 431 7.77 -21.27 -0.65
C HIS A 431 8.60 -22.50 -1.00
N GLU A 432 9.91 -22.43 -0.76
CA GLU A 432 10.81 -23.55 -1.04
C GLU A 432 10.54 -24.77 -0.13
N ASP A 433 10.06 -24.53 1.09
CA ASP A 433 9.60 -25.59 2.00
C ASP A 433 8.24 -26.14 1.52
N ARG A 434 8.23 -27.41 1.12
CA ARG A 434 7.06 -28.10 0.58
C ARG A 434 5.92 -28.24 1.58
N GLU A 435 6.21 -28.39 2.86
CA GLU A 435 5.17 -28.50 3.89
C GLU A 435 4.51 -27.14 4.11
N LEU A 436 5.32 -26.08 4.21
CA LEU A 436 4.83 -24.71 4.29
C LEU A 436 3.98 -24.35 3.07
N GLY A 437 4.48 -24.60 1.86
CA GLY A 437 3.74 -24.37 0.62
C GLY A 437 2.39 -25.10 0.60
N ARG A 438 2.36 -26.38 0.98
CA ARG A 438 1.11 -27.16 1.10
C ARG A 438 0.14 -26.54 2.12
N LEU A 439 0.64 -26.12 3.28
CA LEU A 439 -0.19 -25.50 4.33
C LEU A 439 -0.81 -24.18 3.85
N VAL A 440 -0.06 -23.37 3.09
CA VAL A 440 -0.57 -22.13 2.49
C VAL A 440 -1.67 -22.43 1.47
N SER A 441 -1.45 -23.38 0.55
CA SER A 441 -2.46 -23.77 -0.44
C SER A 441 -3.73 -24.33 0.22
N GLU A 442 -3.60 -25.14 1.27
CA GLU A 442 -4.74 -25.67 2.02
C GLU A 442 -5.45 -24.61 2.86
N GLY A 443 -4.70 -23.69 3.47
CA GLY A 443 -5.22 -22.57 4.23
C GLY A 443 -6.11 -21.68 3.38
N ARG A 444 -5.60 -21.27 2.21
CA ARG A 444 -6.36 -20.48 1.23
C ARG A 444 -7.63 -21.20 0.79
N LYS A 445 -7.55 -22.49 0.45
CA LYS A 445 -8.74 -23.27 0.06
C LYS A 445 -9.79 -23.34 1.17
N LYS A 446 -9.37 -23.53 2.42
CA LYS A 446 -10.29 -23.59 3.58
C LYS A 446 -10.96 -22.25 3.85
N GLU A 447 -10.20 -21.16 3.75
CA GLU A 447 -10.69 -19.80 3.92
C GLU A 447 -11.87 -19.52 2.97
N PHE A 448 -11.69 -19.72 1.65
CA PHE A 448 -12.75 -19.44 0.67
C PHE A 448 -13.86 -20.49 0.65
N ALA A 449 -13.58 -21.74 1.03
CA ALA A 449 -14.62 -22.74 1.23
C ALA A 449 -15.61 -22.32 2.33
N ALA A 450 -15.16 -21.63 3.38
CA ALA A 450 -16.03 -21.06 4.41
C ALA A 450 -16.97 -19.97 3.85
N PHE A 451 -16.62 -19.35 2.73
CA PHE A 451 -17.42 -18.37 2.00
C PHE A 451 -18.21 -18.97 0.82
N GLY A 452 -18.33 -20.30 0.74
CA GLY A 452 -19.17 -21.00 -0.24
C GLY A 452 -18.52 -21.26 -1.60
N TRP A 453 -17.21 -21.04 -1.74
CA TRP A 453 -16.49 -21.36 -2.97
C TRP A 453 -16.09 -22.83 -3.05
N SER A 454 -16.10 -23.38 -4.26
CA SER A 454 -15.58 -24.73 -4.53
C SER A 454 -14.05 -24.72 -4.41
N PRO A 455 -13.44 -25.62 -3.62
CA PRO A 455 -11.99 -25.74 -3.47
C PRO A 455 -11.23 -25.90 -4.79
N GLU A 456 -11.86 -26.52 -5.78
CA GLU A 456 -11.30 -26.77 -7.11
C GLU A 456 -11.21 -25.50 -7.97
N GLU A 457 -11.98 -24.46 -7.65
CA GLU A 457 -12.00 -23.19 -8.40
C GLU A 457 -11.01 -22.14 -7.87
N ILE A 458 -10.41 -22.38 -6.70
CA ILE A 458 -9.46 -21.48 -6.06
C ILE A 458 -8.07 -21.73 -6.64
N PRO A 459 -7.46 -20.74 -7.31
CA PRO A 459 -6.09 -20.83 -7.81
C PRO A 459 -5.12 -21.25 -6.70
N ASP A 460 -4.23 -22.19 -7.00
CA ASP A 460 -3.20 -22.59 -6.06
C ASP A 460 -2.15 -21.48 -5.96
N PRO A 461 -1.91 -20.88 -4.78
CA PRO A 461 -0.94 -19.80 -4.65
C PRO A 461 0.50 -20.24 -4.95
N GLN A 462 0.83 -21.53 -4.82
CA GLN A 462 2.16 -22.09 -5.11
C GLN A 462 2.34 -22.51 -6.58
N ASP A 463 1.28 -22.45 -7.40
CA ASP A 463 1.39 -22.69 -8.84
C ASP A 463 1.90 -21.43 -9.55
N GLU A 464 3.04 -21.53 -10.22
CA GLU A 464 3.65 -20.44 -11.01
C GLU A 464 2.65 -19.82 -12.00
N ALA A 465 1.70 -20.60 -12.53
CA ALA A 465 0.66 -20.07 -13.40
C ALA A 465 -0.26 -19.04 -12.71
N THR A 466 -0.40 -19.07 -11.38
CA THR A 466 -1.14 -18.06 -10.59
C THR A 466 -0.41 -16.72 -10.58
N PHE A 467 0.90 -16.73 -10.45
CA PHE A 467 1.74 -15.54 -10.62
C PHE A 467 1.69 -15.03 -12.08
N GLU A 468 1.90 -15.89 -13.07
CA GLU A 468 1.93 -15.49 -14.48
C GLU A 468 0.60 -14.92 -14.98
N ARG A 469 -0.55 -15.47 -14.54
CA ARG A 469 -1.88 -14.90 -14.84
C ARG A 469 -2.09 -13.52 -14.25
N SER A 470 -1.34 -13.17 -13.20
CA SER A 470 -1.44 -11.89 -12.50
C SER A 470 -0.61 -10.77 -13.13
N LYS A 471 0.19 -11.08 -14.17
CA LYS A 471 0.97 -10.08 -14.92
C LYS A 471 0.10 -9.21 -15.81
N LEU A 472 0.40 -7.91 -15.85
CA LEU A 472 -0.30 -6.96 -16.70
C LEU A 472 -0.07 -7.22 -18.19
N GLN A 473 -1.17 -7.22 -18.96
CA GLN A 473 -1.13 -7.35 -20.41
C GLN A 473 -1.03 -5.99 -21.10
N TRP A 474 0.14 -5.36 -21.06
CA TRP A 474 0.37 -3.99 -21.55
C TRP A 474 -0.21 -3.68 -22.95
N ALA A 475 -0.20 -4.64 -23.88
CA ALA A 475 -0.69 -4.42 -25.24
C ALA A 475 -2.21 -4.23 -25.34
N GLU A 476 -2.99 -4.57 -24.30
CA GLU A 476 -4.44 -4.43 -24.30
C GLU A 476 -4.88 -2.96 -24.21
N ARG A 477 -4.09 -2.10 -23.53
CA ARG A 477 -4.39 -0.67 -23.29
C ARG A 477 -4.60 0.16 -24.55
N GLU A 478 -4.10 -0.32 -25.69
CA GLU A 478 -4.19 0.36 -27.00
C GLU A 478 -5.46 -0.03 -27.77
N ARG A 479 -6.28 -0.95 -27.24
CA ARG A 479 -7.43 -1.52 -27.94
C ARG A 479 -8.73 -1.23 -27.19
N PRO A 480 -9.87 -1.05 -27.88
CA PRO A 480 -11.17 -1.03 -27.22
C PRO A 480 -11.46 -2.38 -26.52
N PRO A 481 -12.14 -2.37 -25.35
CA PRO A 481 -12.63 -1.19 -24.62
C PRO A 481 -11.57 -0.52 -23.73
N HIS A 482 -10.39 -1.12 -23.54
CA HIS A 482 -9.36 -0.65 -22.61
C HIS A 482 -8.87 0.78 -22.89
N ALA A 483 -8.65 1.11 -24.16
CA ALA A 483 -8.22 2.44 -24.58
C ALA A 483 -9.23 3.54 -24.21
N GLU A 484 -10.53 3.24 -24.23
CA GLU A 484 -11.58 4.18 -23.86
C GLU A 484 -11.59 4.43 -22.35
N LEU A 485 -11.40 3.38 -21.55
CA LEU A 485 -11.31 3.50 -20.10
C LEU A 485 -10.03 4.24 -19.69
N LEU A 486 -8.91 4.00 -20.38
CA LEU A 486 -7.67 4.73 -20.17
C LEU A 486 -7.83 6.22 -20.46
N GLN A 487 -8.49 6.57 -21.57
CA GLN A 487 -8.76 7.97 -21.89
C GLN A 487 -9.66 8.61 -20.83
N TRP A 488 -10.68 7.90 -20.35
CA TRP A 488 -11.53 8.37 -19.26
C TRP A 488 -10.75 8.69 -17.98
N HIS A 489 -9.81 7.83 -17.57
CA HIS A 489 -8.96 8.11 -16.40
C HIS A 489 -8.05 9.31 -16.61
N ARG A 490 -7.45 9.45 -17.80
CA ARG A 490 -6.63 10.64 -18.15
C ARG A 490 -7.44 11.92 -18.06
N ASP A 491 -8.65 11.92 -18.61
CA ASP A 491 -9.54 13.08 -18.58
C ASP A 491 -9.95 13.43 -17.14
N LEU A 492 -10.24 12.44 -16.30
CA LEU A 492 -10.56 12.63 -14.88
C LEU A 492 -9.38 13.16 -14.08
N ILE A 493 -8.16 12.64 -14.28
CA ILE A 493 -6.95 13.13 -13.60
C ILE A 493 -6.64 14.57 -14.03
N ALA A 494 -6.75 14.88 -15.33
CA ALA A 494 -6.59 16.23 -15.84
C ALA A 494 -7.65 17.18 -15.25
N PHE A 495 -8.90 16.72 -15.16
CA PHE A 495 -9.99 17.47 -14.55
C PHE A 495 -9.73 17.77 -13.08
N ARG A 496 -9.35 16.76 -12.28
CA ARG A 496 -8.98 16.92 -10.86
C ARG A 496 -7.90 17.99 -10.68
N ARG A 497 -6.85 17.94 -11.49
CA ARG A 497 -5.75 18.93 -11.45
C ARG A 497 -6.26 20.35 -11.75
N SER A 498 -7.21 20.49 -12.67
CA SER A 498 -7.80 21.79 -13.04
C SER A 498 -8.74 22.39 -11.99
N MET A 499 -9.17 21.61 -10.99
CA MET A 499 -10.16 22.01 -9.98
C MET A 499 -9.53 22.09 -8.58
N PRO A 500 -9.17 23.28 -8.09
CA PRO A 500 -8.58 23.45 -6.76
C PRO A 500 -9.50 22.99 -5.62
N GLU A 501 -10.81 23.14 -5.80
CA GLU A 501 -11.83 22.68 -4.85
C GLU A 501 -11.70 21.18 -4.54
N LEU A 502 -11.42 20.32 -5.53
CA LEU A 502 -11.26 18.87 -5.30
C LEU A 502 -9.98 18.48 -4.51
N ARG A 503 -9.07 19.43 -4.30
CA ARG A 503 -7.76 19.23 -3.66
C ARG A 503 -7.60 20.02 -2.36
N ASN A 504 -8.60 20.83 -1.98
CA ASN A 504 -8.49 21.68 -0.78
C ASN A 504 -8.71 20.92 0.54
N GLY A 505 -9.24 19.69 0.47
CA GLY A 505 -9.53 18.83 1.62
C GLY A 505 -10.66 19.33 2.52
N ASN A 506 -11.41 20.36 2.13
CA ASN A 506 -12.46 20.94 2.95
C ASN A 506 -13.75 20.12 2.87
N LEU A 507 -13.91 19.16 3.78
CA LEU A 507 -15.10 18.31 3.84
C LEU A 507 -16.42 19.08 4.08
N SER A 508 -16.36 20.32 4.60
CA SER A 508 -17.58 21.14 4.76
C SER A 508 -18.16 21.64 3.43
N GLU A 509 -17.38 21.61 2.34
CA GLU A 509 -17.83 21.93 0.98
C GLU A 509 -18.43 20.72 0.26
N VAL A 510 -18.40 19.55 0.89
CA VAL A 510 -18.89 18.30 0.32
C VAL A 510 -20.35 18.09 0.70
N GLN A 511 -21.22 18.04 -0.30
CA GLN A 511 -22.63 17.70 -0.14
C GLN A 511 -22.95 16.49 -1.00
N VAL A 512 -23.78 15.59 -0.47
CA VAL A 512 -24.22 14.42 -1.23
C VAL A 512 -25.73 14.31 -1.18
N ARG A 513 -26.35 14.21 -2.35
CA ARG A 513 -27.79 13.94 -2.52
C ARG A 513 -27.94 12.62 -3.23
N PHE A 514 -28.91 11.81 -2.84
CA PHE A 514 -29.16 10.52 -3.47
C PHE A 514 -30.62 10.13 -3.36
N ASP A 515 -31.00 9.12 -4.14
CA ASP A 515 -32.27 8.42 -4.04
C ASP A 515 -31.98 6.91 -4.10
N GLU A 516 -32.30 6.21 -3.01
CA GLU A 516 -32.02 4.78 -2.85
C GLU A 516 -32.86 3.94 -3.83
N GLU A 517 -34.13 4.30 -4.01
CA GLU A 517 -35.07 3.55 -4.86
C GLU A 517 -34.82 3.83 -6.34
N ALA A 518 -34.61 5.11 -6.68
CA ALA A 518 -34.30 5.55 -8.04
C ALA A 518 -32.83 5.35 -8.42
N LYS A 519 -31.99 4.85 -7.50
CA LYS A 519 -30.60 4.43 -7.70
C LYS A 519 -29.70 5.48 -8.36
N TRP A 520 -29.75 6.71 -7.86
CA TRP A 520 -28.84 7.76 -8.30
C TRP A 520 -28.24 8.52 -7.13
N LEU A 521 -27.05 9.10 -7.36
CA LEU A 521 -26.34 9.92 -6.39
C LEU A 521 -25.66 11.09 -7.09
N VAL A 522 -25.63 12.24 -6.42
CA VAL A 522 -24.90 13.45 -6.78
C VAL A 522 -23.95 13.81 -5.65
N LEU A 523 -22.65 13.75 -5.92
CA LEU A 523 -21.60 14.35 -5.12
C LEU A 523 -21.40 15.79 -5.59
N GLN A 524 -21.54 16.75 -4.69
CA GLN A 524 -21.15 18.14 -4.90
C GLN A 524 -19.91 18.43 -4.06
N HIS A 525 -18.90 19.03 -4.67
CA HIS A 525 -17.74 19.58 -3.99
C HIS A 525 -17.46 20.97 -4.55
N GLY A 526 -17.77 22.01 -3.77
CA GLY A 526 -17.75 23.37 -4.28
C GLY A 526 -18.70 23.54 -5.47
N ARG A 527 -18.16 23.83 -6.66
CA ARG A 527 -18.88 24.03 -7.92
C ARG A 527 -18.91 22.77 -8.80
N VAL A 528 -18.18 21.72 -8.44
CA VAL A 528 -18.20 20.43 -9.14
C VAL A 528 -19.37 19.59 -8.67
N HIS A 529 -20.15 19.06 -9.62
CA HIS A 529 -21.26 18.12 -9.42
C HIS A 529 -20.99 16.83 -10.18
N VAL A 530 -20.72 15.74 -9.49
CA VAL A 530 -20.56 14.40 -10.05
C VAL A 530 -21.84 13.62 -9.83
N ALA A 531 -22.57 13.32 -10.89
CA ALA A 531 -23.86 12.64 -10.83
C ALA A 531 -23.79 11.30 -11.56
N PHE A 532 -24.21 10.22 -10.90
CA PHE A 532 -24.30 8.90 -11.54
C PHE A 532 -25.67 8.25 -11.31
N THR A 533 -25.99 7.28 -12.17
CA THR A 533 -27.17 6.42 -12.00
C THR A 533 -26.87 4.96 -12.27
N LEU A 534 -27.48 4.08 -11.47
CA LEU A 534 -27.55 2.63 -11.69
C LEU A 534 -28.97 2.20 -12.08
N ASN A 535 -29.88 3.16 -12.32
CA ASN A 535 -31.25 2.88 -12.72
C ASN A 535 -31.27 2.28 -14.14
N PRO A 536 -31.87 1.09 -14.34
CA PRO A 536 -32.00 0.50 -15.67
C PRO A 536 -32.76 1.37 -16.69
N ALA A 537 -33.66 2.22 -16.22
CA ALA A 537 -34.39 3.17 -17.07
C ALA A 537 -33.62 4.48 -17.33
N GLY A 538 -32.43 4.63 -16.75
CA GLY A 538 -31.74 5.92 -16.63
C GLY A 538 -32.38 6.84 -15.59
N SER A 539 -31.79 8.02 -15.41
CA SER A 539 -32.28 9.03 -14.45
C SER A 539 -32.23 10.43 -15.05
N GLU A 540 -33.16 11.28 -14.62
CA GLU A 540 -33.11 12.73 -14.82
C GLU A 540 -32.82 13.40 -13.46
N ILE A 541 -31.66 14.03 -13.32
CA ILE A 541 -31.16 14.54 -12.05
C ILE A 541 -30.97 16.05 -12.13
N ALA A 542 -31.45 16.77 -11.12
CA ALA A 542 -31.28 18.22 -11.03
C ALA A 542 -29.85 18.60 -10.60
N VAL A 543 -29.28 19.56 -11.32
CA VAL A 543 -28.04 20.29 -11.02
C VAL A 543 -28.29 21.80 -11.18
N PRO A 544 -27.42 22.68 -10.69
CA PRO A 544 -27.61 24.13 -10.83
C PRO A 544 -27.82 24.57 -12.29
N GLN A 545 -28.73 25.52 -12.52
CA GLN A 545 -29.13 25.95 -13.88
C GLN A 545 -27.95 26.52 -14.70
N HIS A 546 -26.93 27.06 -14.04
CA HIS A 546 -25.75 27.65 -14.67
C HIS A 546 -24.57 26.68 -14.79
N ALA A 547 -24.76 25.41 -14.43
CA ALA A 547 -23.76 24.39 -14.65
C ALA A 547 -23.61 24.04 -16.13
N HIS A 548 -22.40 23.66 -16.53
CA HIS A 548 -22.11 23.11 -17.85
C HIS A 548 -21.53 21.71 -17.71
N LEU A 549 -21.75 20.85 -18.71
CA LEU A 549 -21.24 19.49 -18.74
C LEU A 549 -19.74 19.54 -19.05
N ALA A 550 -18.91 19.10 -18.11
CA ALA A 550 -17.46 19.07 -18.23
C ALA A 550 -16.96 17.72 -18.74
N LEU A 551 -17.46 16.62 -18.17
CA LEU A 551 -17.11 15.25 -18.55
C LEU A 551 -18.35 14.35 -18.54
N GLN A 552 -18.36 13.33 -19.42
CA GLN A 552 -19.43 12.33 -19.49
C GLN A 552 -18.84 10.95 -19.81
N SER A 553 -19.34 9.91 -19.13
CA SER A 553 -18.88 8.53 -19.36
C SER A 553 -19.51 7.87 -20.59
N ASP A 554 -20.64 8.41 -21.06
CA ASP A 554 -21.46 7.91 -22.16
C ASP A 554 -21.91 9.09 -23.04
N ALA A 555 -21.97 8.89 -24.36
CA ALA A 555 -22.32 9.92 -25.33
C ALA A 555 -23.80 10.34 -25.29
N ALA A 556 -24.69 9.53 -24.71
CA ALA A 556 -26.10 9.84 -24.55
C ALA A 556 -26.41 10.72 -23.33
N VAL A 557 -25.39 11.02 -22.50
CA VAL A 557 -25.51 11.99 -21.42
C VAL A 557 -25.82 13.37 -22.00
N THR A 558 -26.80 14.05 -21.44
CA THR A 558 -27.14 15.43 -21.84
C THR A 558 -27.43 16.30 -20.63
N LEU A 559 -27.12 17.59 -20.74
CA LEU A 559 -27.46 18.62 -19.76
C LEU A 559 -28.33 19.68 -20.42
N ASP A 560 -29.59 19.79 -20.01
CA ASP A 560 -30.53 20.82 -20.49
C ASP A 560 -31.22 21.51 -19.31
N GLN A 561 -31.17 22.84 -19.26
CA GLN A 561 -31.83 23.68 -18.24
C GLN A 561 -31.63 23.19 -16.78
N GLY A 562 -30.42 22.77 -16.41
CA GLY A 562 -30.12 22.24 -15.07
C GLY A 562 -30.60 20.81 -14.82
N ARG A 563 -30.89 20.04 -15.88
CA ARG A 563 -31.27 18.63 -15.79
C ARG A 563 -30.29 17.76 -16.53
N LEU A 564 -29.58 16.91 -15.78
CA LEU A 564 -28.74 15.85 -16.32
C LEU A 564 -29.61 14.64 -16.65
N ARG A 565 -29.59 14.21 -17.91
CA ARG A 565 -30.17 12.94 -18.33
C ARG A 565 -29.04 11.93 -18.48
N LEU A 566 -29.12 10.86 -17.71
CA LEU A 566 -28.10 9.83 -17.60
C LEU A 566 -28.71 8.48 -18.01
N PRO A 567 -28.17 7.75 -19.00
CA PRO A 567 -28.53 6.36 -19.23
C PRO A 567 -28.06 5.46 -18.06
N GLN A 568 -28.50 4.20 -18.05
CA GLN A 568 -28.05 3.22 -17.05
C GLN A 568 -26.52 3.16 -16.97
N ASP A 569 -25.98 3.00 -15.75
CA ASP A 569 -24.56 2.79 -15.48
C ASP A 569 -23.68 3.91 -16.08
N SER A 570 -24.14 5.16 -15.99
CA SER A 570 -23.39 6.32 -16.48
C SER A 570 -23.15 7.36 -15.39
N VAL A 571 -22.09 8.15 -15.57
CA VAL A 571 -21.71 9.29 -14.73
C VAL A 571 -21.42 10.50 -15.60
N ALA A 572 -21.78 11.67 -15.07
CA ALA A 572 -21.47 12.97 -15.63
C ALA A 572 -20.86 13.87 -14.57
N ILE A 573 -19.96 14.75 -15.00
CA ILE A 573 -19.42 15.82 -14.19
C ILE A 573 -19.89 17.15 -14.77
N ALA A 574 -20.65 17.91 -14.00
CA ALA A 574 -21.10 19.25 -14.33
C ALA A 574 -20.43 20.27 -13.41
N VAL A 575 -20.13 21.47 -13.94
CA VAL A 575 -19.40 22.51 -13.19
C VAL A 575 -20.14 23.84 -13.29
N GLU A 576 -20.35 24.50 -12.16
CA GLU A 576 -20.93 25.84 -12.12
C GLU A 576 -19.96 26.87 -12.70
N ARG A 577 -20.48 27.83 -13.48
CA ARG A 577 -19.67 28.96 -13.95
C ARG A 577 -19.25 29.82 -12.75
N ALA A 578 -17.99 30.27 -12.78
CA ALA A 578 -17.42 31.17 -11.78
C ALA A 578 -18.15 32.50 -11.70
#